data_AF-A0A1M5NBA9-F1
#
_entry.id   AF-A0A1M5NBA9-F1
#
_cell.length_a   1.000
_cell.length_b   1.000
_cell.length_c   1.000
_cell.angle_alpha   90.00
_cell.angle_beta   90.00
_cell.angle_gamma   90.00
#
_symmetry.space_group_name_H-M   'P 1'
#
loop_
_entity.id
_entity.type
_entity.pdbx_description
1 polymer ?
#
loop_
_entity_poly.entity_id
_entity_poly.type
_entity_poly.pdbx_seq_one_letter_code
_entity_poly.pdbx_strand_id
1 'polypeptide(L)'
;MFRELSPVAWGCVVVVCVVVGLPWWQQQLTPHTVAVDLIPITVLLLSTLTALRFRQPIYSYLGVLLLVLFPFHVESLGIEHHLSLRPQDLYLLIAFNLLWLPSSAATFSYLLIWFGFLLGQCLMLQNLANSWLDLATKLPSEFLLMLPAGRFVFGLFNGERSYLIPLILGSMAWLVVAWPMPWPGPVLLFIGMSLILMLAVFDGAYRLAFRDGLTGLPARRTLDGDMAYSGGRIHVVMIDVDHFKEFNDRFGHNTGDDVLCVVADTLRKVKGAKAYRYGGEEFTLVFKNLPRDEVLLTLDKLRKSIEQMPLLVANGRLLERRQLLLMRNKDKESVERAQITVSLGVAQRHGQHESVKSVIKRADKALYRAKQDGRNQWVLG
;
A
#
# COMPACT_ATOMS: atom_id res chain seq x y z
N MET A 1 7.36 -29.64 13.79
CA MET A 1 7.88 -29.44 12.43
C MET A 1 7.23 -28.27 11.65
N PHE A 2 6.12 -27.67 12.10
CA PHE A 2 5.38 -26.63 11.33
C PHE A 2 5.61 -25.16 11.76
N ARG A 3 6.57 -24.87 12.65
CA ARG A 3 6.72 -23.53 13.24
C ARG A 3 7.54 -22.52 12.42
N GLU A 4 8.12 -22.90 11.27
CA GLU A 4 9.00 -22.02 10.48
C GLU A 4 8.64 -21.94 8.98
N LEU A 5 7.39 -22.24 8.60
CA LEU A 5 6.99 -22.07 7.20
C LEU A 5 6.70 -20.59 6.92
N SER A 6 7.36 -20.05 5.90
CA SER A 6 7.09 -18.70 5.39
C SER A 6 5.64 -18.60 4.89
N PRO A 7 5.04 -17.39 4.81
CA PRO A 7 3.68 -17.21 4.29
C PRO A 7 3.46 -17.83 2.90
N VAL A 8 4.50 -17.83 2.07
CA VAL A 8 4.49 -18.46 0.73
C VAL A 8 4.40 -19.99 0.84
N ALA A 9 5.13 -20.59 1.77
CA ALA A 9 5.12 -22.04 1.97
C ALA A 9 3.77 -22.53 2.54
N TRP A 10 3.13 -21.75 3.41
CA TRP A 10 1.75 -21.99 3.82
C TRP A 10 0.76 -21.88 2.65
N GLY A 11 0.95 -20.90 1.75
CA GLY A 11 0.17 -20.77 0.53
C GLY A 11 0.24 -22.02 -0.35
N CYS A 12 1.44 -22.57 -0.56
CA CYS A 12 1.63 -23.81 -1.32
C CYS A 12 0.94 -25.02 -0.67
N VAL A 13 1.02 -25.15 0.66
CA VAL A 13 0.35 -26.24 1.40
C VAL A 13 -1.17 -26.15 1.24
N VAL A 14 -1.74 -24.94 1.35
CA VAL A 14 -3.19 -24.73 1.15
C VAL A 14 -3.61 -25.11 -0.27
N VAL A 15 -2.85 -24.70 -1.29
CA VAL A 15 -3.13 -25.06 -2.69
C VAL A 15 -3.10 -26.57 -2.88
N VAL A 16 -2.08 -27.27 -2.35
CA VAL A 16 -1.99 -28.73 -2.44
C VAL A 16 -3.16 -29.41 -1.74
N CYS A 17 -3.54 -28.95 -0.55
CA CYS A 17 -4.69 -29.49 0.18
C CYS A 17 -6.02 -29.30 -0.57
N VAL A 18 -6.21 -28.16 -1.23
CA VAL A 18 -7.39 -27.89 -2.06
C VAL A 18 -7.40 -28.80 -3.29
N VAL A 19 -6.27 -28.91 -4.00
CA VAL A 19 -6.13 -29.73 -5.22
C VAL A 19 -6.32 -31.22 -4.93
N VAL A 20 -5.71 -31.74 -3.87
CA VAL A 20 -5.81 -33.16 -3.50
C VAL A 20 -7.17 -33.49 -2.87
N GLY A 21 -7.78 -32.53 -2.16
CA GLY A 21 -9.08 -32.70 -1.52
C GLY A 21 -10.29 -32.47 -2.44
N LEU A 22 -10.09 -32.10 -3.70
CA LEU A 22 -11.15 -31.71 -4.63
C LEU A 22 -12.30 -32.73 -4.75
N PRO A 23 -12.05 -34.04 -4.89
CA PRO A 23 -13.12 -35.05 -4.96
C PRO A 23 -13.99 -35.07 -3.69
N TRP A 24 -13.37 -34.88 -2.53
CA TRP A 24 -14.08 -34.81 -1.24
C TRP A 24 -14.91 -33.53 -1.13
N TRP A 25 -14.35 -32.38 -1.51
CA TRP A 25 -15.07 -31.11 -1.55
C TRP A 25 -16.25 -31.12 -2.50
N GLN A 26 -16.10 -31.72 -3.67
CA GLN A 26 -17.17 -31.88 -4.64
C GLN A 26 -18.37 -32.62 -4.01
N GLN A 27 -18.13 -33.74 -3.34
CA GLN A 27 -19.20 -34.51 -2.69
C GLN A 27 -19.93 -33.70 -1.60
N GLN A 28 -19.20 -32.93 -0.79
CA GLN A 28 -19.77 -32.16 0.31
C GLN A 28 -20.52 -30.89 -0.14
N LEU A 29 -20.03 -30.22 -1.18
CA LEU A 29 -20.56 -28.93 -1.60
C LEU A 29 -21.72 -29.06 -2.62
N THR A 30 -21.86 -30.21 -3.30
CA THR A 30 -22.85 -30.39 -4.39
C THR A 30 -24.29 -30.03 -3.98
N PRO A 31 -24.76 -30.31 -2.75
CA PRO A 31 -26.08 -29.88 -2.28
C PRO A 31 -26.28 -28.36 -2.20
N HIS A 32 -25.20 -27.57 -2.28
CA HIS A 32 -25.19 -26.13 -2.02
C HIS A 32 -24.57 -25.33 -3.19
N THR A 33 -24.55 -25.88 -4.40
CA THR A 33 -23.90 -25.29 -5.59
C THR A 33 -24.21 -23.80 -5.77
N VAL A 34 -25.49 -23.43 -5.83
CA VAL A 34 -25.93 -22.03 -5.99
C VAL A 34 -25.39 -21.13 -4.88
N ALA A 35 -25.40 -21.59 -3.62
CA ALA A 35 -24.92 -20.80 -2.49
C ALA A 35 -23.39 -20.58 -2.55
N VAL A 36 -22.64 -21.61 -2.94
CA VAL A 36 -21.18 -21.54 -3.09
C VAL A 36 -20.80 -20.61 -4.25
N ASP A 37 -21.55 -20.66 -5.35
CA ASP A 37 -21.30 -19.86 -6.54
C ASP A 37 -21.63 -18.36 -6.32
N LEU A 38 -22.48 -18.01 -5.35
CA LEU A 38 -22.76 -16.61 -4.99
C LEU A 38 -21.65 -15.97 -4.13
N ILE A 39 -20.77 -16.75 -3.49
CA ILE A 39 -19.73 -16.21 -2.60
C ILE A 39 -18.76 -15.28 -3.36
N PRO A 40 -18.15 -15.69 -4.49
CA PRO A 40 -17.27 -14.78 -5.23
C PRO A 40 -17.96 -13.51 -5.69
N ILE A 41 -19.20 -13.59 -6.18
CA ILE A 41 -19.96 -12.42 -6.68
C ILE A 41 -20.13 -11.40 -5.55
N THR A 42 -20.60 -11.85 -4.39
CA THR A 42 -20.86 -10.97 -3.24
C THR A 42 -19.57 -10.32 -2.72
N VAL A 43 -18.50 -11.11 -2.54
CA VAL A 43 -17.21 -10.63 -2.04
C VAL A 43 -16.56 -9.67 -3.04
N LEU A 44 -16.59 -9.97 -4.35
CA LEU A 44 -16.04 -9.12 -5.40
C LEU A 44 -16.82 -7.81 -5.54
N LEU A 45 -18.16 -7.84 -5.48
CA LEU A 45 -18.99 -6.63 -5.49
C LEU A 45 -18.64 -5.73 -4.30
N LEU A 46 -18.61 -6.28 -3.08
CA LEU A 46 -18.27 -5.52 -1.88
C LEU A 46 -16.86 -4.94 -1.96
N SER A 47 -15.89 -5.73 -2.42
CA SER A 47 -14.49 -5.31 -2.59
C SER A 47 -14.36 -4.19 -3.62
N THR A 48 -15.05 -4.29 -4.75
CA THR A 48 -15.04 -3.29 -5.84
C THR A 48 -15.66 -1.97 -5.38
N LEU A 49 -16.82 -2.00 -4.73
CA LEU A 49 -17.48 -0.81 -4.20
C LEU A 49 -16.63 -0.13 -3.13
N THR A 50 -15.99 -0.93 -2.27
CA THR A 50 -15.06 -0.43 -1.24
C THR A 50 -13.82 0.21 -1.88
N ALA A 51 -13.23 -0.43 -2.89
CA ALA A 51 -12.10 0.11 -3.63
C ALA A 51 -12.43 1.45 -4.30
N LEU A 52 -13.61 1.57 -4.93
CA LEU A 52 -14.12 2.82 -5.50
C LEU A 52 -14.30 3.90 -4.42
N ARG A 53 -14.89 3.54 -3.27
CA ARG A 53 -15.08 4.47 -2.14
C ARG A 53 -13.77 5.04 -1.62
N PHE A 54 -12.73 4.22 -1.55
CA PHE A 54 -11.38 4.63 -1.10
C PHE A 54 -10.48 5.13 -2.25
N ARG A 55 -11.01 5.33 -3.46
CA ARG A 55 -10.26 5.78 -4.65
C ARG A 55 -9.01 4.92 -4.92
N GLN A 56 -9.16 3.61 -4.86
CA GLN A 56 -8.10 2.65 -5.16
C GLN A 56 -8.32 2.01 -6.55
N PRO A 57 -7.95 2.70 -7.64
CA PRO A 57 -8.38 2.35 -9.01
C PRO A 57 -7.93 0.96 -9.46
N ILE A 58 -6.73 0.53 -9.07
CA ILE A 58 -6.21 -0.78 -9.47
C ILE A 58 -7.07 -1.93 -8.92
N TYR A 59 -7.50 -1.84 -7.66
CA TYR A 59 -8.36 -2.87 -7.06
C TYR A 59 -9.80 -2.78 -7.56
N SER A 60 -10.30 -1.57 -7.86
CA SER A 60 -11.59 -1.41 -8.53
C SER A 60 -11.60 -2.09 -9.91
N TYR A 61 -10.52 -1.92 -10.67
CA TYR A 61 -10.38 -2.54 -11.99
C TYR A 61 -10.34 -4.06 -11.88
N LEU A 62 -9.49 -4.60 -11.00
CA LEU A 62 -9.38 -6.05 -10.78
C LEU A 62 -10.71 -6.65 -10.31
N GLY A 63 -11.45 -5.95 -9.45
CA GLY A 63 -12.77 -6.39 -8.98
C GLY A 63 -13.81 -6.47 -10.11
N VAL A 64 -13.90 -5.43 -10.95
CA VAL A 64 -14.76 -5.44 -12.15
C VAL A 64 -14.35 -6.56 -13.10
N LEU A 65 -13.05 -6.73 -13.33
CA LEU A 65 -12.52 -7.74 -14.23
C LEU A 65 -12.90 -9.16 -13.77
N LEU A 66 -12.72 -9.46 -12.47
CA LEU A 66 -13.10 -10.74 -11.89
C LEU A 66 -14.62 -10.97 -11.91
N LEU A 67 -15.43 -9.93 -11.73
CA LEU A 67 -16.90 -10.01 -11.84
C LEU A 67 -17.36 -10.33 -13.26
N VAL A 68 -16.69 -9.78 -14.29
CA VAL A 68 -16.99 -10.08 -15.70
C VAL A 68 -16.56 -11.51 -16.06
N LEU A 69 -15.47 -11.98 -15.48
CA LEU A 69 -14.92 -13.31 -15.75
C LEU A 69 -15.71 -14.45 -15.10
N PHE A 70 -16.18 -14.25 -13.88
CA PHE A 70 -16.75 -15.31 -13.06
C PHE A 70 -17.92 -16.06 -13.73
N PRO A 71 -18.89 -15.39 -14.40
CA PRO A 71 -19.99 -16.06 -15.10
C PRO A 71 -19.56 -17.08 -16.16
N PHE A 72 -18.39 -16.89 -16.79
CA PHE A 72 -17.89 -17.83 -17.81
C PHE A 72 -17.40 -19.16 -17.21
N HIS A 73 -17.31 -19.28 -15.88
CA HIS A 73 -16.85 -20.48 -15.20
C HIS A 73 -17.94 -21.21 -14.41
N VAL A 74 -19.18 -20.71 -14.44
CA VAL A 74 -20.26 -21.21 -13.60
C VAL A 74 -21.53 -21.39 -14.42
N GLU A 75 -21.77 -22.63 -14.83
CA GLU A 75 -22.97 -23.02 -15.59
C GLU A 75 -24.25 -22.98 -14.75
N SER A 76 -24.15 -23.19 -13.43
CA SER A 76 -25.29 -23.22 -12.50
C SER A 76 -26.06 -21.89 -12.40
N LEU A 77 -25.45 -20.78 -12.82
CA LEU A 77 -26.08 -19.45 -12.82
C LEU A 77 -27.06 -19.25 -13.97
N GLY A 78 -27.14 -20.20 -14.92
CA GLY A 78 -28.12 -20.15 -16.02
C GLY A 78 -27.94 -18.97 -16.97
N ILE A 79 -26.74 -18.37 -17.00
CA ILE A 79 -26.42 -17.25 -17.88
C ILE A 79 -26.12 -17.83 -19.25
N GLU A 80 -27.07 -17.77 -20.17
CA GLU A 80 -26.83 -18.12 -21.57
C GLU A 80 -25.76 -17.19 -22.15
N HIS A 81 -24.63 -17.76 -22.56
CA HIS A 81 -23.56 -17.02 -23.21
C HIS A 81 -23.98 -16.65 -24.65
N HIS A 82 -24.73 -15.56 -24.82
CA HIS A 82 -25.07 -15.03 -26.15
C HIS A 82 -23.84 -14.55 -26.95
N LEU A 83 -22.70 -14.40 -26.28
CA LEU A 83 -21.42 -14.09 -26.89
C LEU A 83 -20.71 -15.41 -27.20
N SER A 84 -20.52 -15.72 -28.48
CA SER A 84 -19.72 -16.85 -28.99
C SER A 84 -18.21 -16.70 -28.73
N LEU A 85 -17.84 -16.00 -27.66
CA LEU A 85 -16.46 -15.87 -27.21
C LEU A 85 -16.04 -17.17 -26.52
N ARG A 86 -14.93 -17.77 -26.96
CA ARG A 86 -14.32 -18.84 -26.18
C ARG A 86 -13.73 -18.19 -24.93
N PRO A 87 -13.83 -18.81 -23.76
CA PRO A 87 -13.21 -18.31 -22.53
C PRO A 87 -11.70 -18.05 -22.67
N GLN A 88 -11.03 -18.80 -23.56
CA GLN A 88 -9.64 -18.57 -24.00
C GLN A 88 -9.40 -17.17 -24.61
N ASP A 89 -10.36 -16.64 -25.37
CA ASP A 89 -10.29 -15.29 -25.96
C ASP A 89 -10.28 -14.21 -24.86
N LEU A 90 -11.06 -14.45 -23.80
CA LEU A 90 -11.18 -13.56 -22.64
C LEU A 90 -9.88 -13.53 -21.83
N TYR A 91 -9.21 -14.67 -21.62
CA TYR A 91 -7.94 -14.72 -20.89
C TYR A 91 -6.77 -14.09 -21.65
N LEU A 92 -6.74 -14.17 -22.98
CA LEU A 92 -5.73 -13.47 -23.79
C LEU A 92 -5.92 -11.96 -23.73
N LEU A 93 -7.18 -11.50 -23.76
CA LEU A 93 -7.53 -10.10 -23.51
C LEU A 93 -6.99 -9.64 -22.15
N ILE A 94 -7.16 -10.48 -21.14
CA ILE A 94 -6.71 -10.23 -19.77
C ILE A 94 -5.19 -10.21 -19.72
N ALA A 95 -4.50 -11.25 -20.18
CA ALA A 95 -3.04 -11.32 -20.19
C ALA A 95 -2.43 -10.07 -20.87
N PHE A 96 -3.04 -9.59 -21.95
CA PHE A 96 -2.65 -8.36 -22.62
C PHE A 96 -2.89 -7.10 -21.77
N ASN A 97 -4.07 -6.95 -21.17
CA ASN A 97 -4.37 -5.86 -20.22
C ASN A 97 -3.45 -5.90 -18.98
N LEU A 98 -3.03 -7.09 -18.55
CA LEU A 98 -2.15 -7.30 -17.39
C LEU A 98 -0.69 -6.92 -17.68
N LEU A 99 -0.20 -7.12 -18.91
CA LEU A 99 1.12 -6.64 -19.33
C LEU A 99 1.21 -5.11 -19.31
N TRP A 100 0.09 -4.43 -19.55
CA TRP A 100 -0.01 -2.98 -19.64
C TRP A 100 -0.53 -2.27 -18.40
N LEU A 101 -0.85 -2.99 -17.31
CA LEU A 101 -1.37 -2.41 -16.07
C LEU A 101 -0.35 -1.40 -15.47
N PRO A 102 -0.60 -0.08 -15.54
CA PRO A 102 0.32 0.92 -15.06
C PRO A 102 0.18 1.07 -13.55
N SER A 103 1.28 1.42 -12.89
CA SER A 103 1.36 1.67 -11.44
C SER A 103 0.71 2.98 -10.97
N SER A 104 0.02 3.75 -11.84
CA SER A 104 -0.50 5.08 -11.54
C SER A 104 -2.02 5.23 -11.72
N ALA A 105 -2.66 6.03 -10.86
CA ALA A 105 -4.12 6.19 -10.79
C ALA A 105 -4.77 6.90 -12.00
N ALA A 106 -4.02 7.70 -12.75
CA ALA A 106 -4.54 8.50 -13.87
C ALA A 106 -4.95 7.66 -15.09
N THR A 107 -4.60 6.37 -15.10
CA THR A 107 -4.85 5.47 -16.24
C THR A 107 -6.09 4.59 -16.07
N PHE A 108 -6.84 4.69 -14.96
CA PHE A 108 -8.04 3.88 -14.73
C PHE A 108 -9.11 4.07 -15.81
N SER A 109 -9.43 5.33 -16.16
CA SER A 109 -10.38 5.64 -17.23
C SER A 109 -9.88 5.15 -18.59
N TYR A 110 -8.57 5.25 -18.83
CA TYR A 110 -7.95 4.73 -20.05
C TYR A 110 -8.01 3.21 -20.13
N LEU A 111 -7.75 2.49 -19.03
CA LEU A 111 -7.84 1.03 -18.97
C LEU A 111 -9.27 0.53 -19.18
N LEU A 112 -10.29 1.23 -18.67
CA LEU A 112 -11.69 0.85 -18.86
C LEU A 112 -12.13 1.06 -20.33
N ILE A 113 -11.72 2.19 -20.93
CA ILE A 113 -11.94 2.49 -22.34
C ILE A 113 -11.18 1.49 -23.23
N TRP A 114 -9.93 1.18 -22.89
CA TRP A 114 -9.12 0.19 -23.60
C TRP A 114 -9.70 -1.21 -23.47
N PHE A 115 -10.15 -1.62 -22.28
CA PHE A 115 -10.81 -2.91 -22.08
C PHE A 115 -12.09 -3.01 -22.91
N GLY A 116 -12.93 -1.96 -22.91
CA GLY A 116 -14.11 -1.90 -23.78
C GLY A 116 -13.77 -1.94 -25.27
N PHE A 117 -12.69 -1.28 -25.68
CA PHE A 117 -12.19 -1.29 -27.05
C PHE A 117 -11.64 -2.66 -27.48
N LEU A 118 -10.84 -3.30 -26.64
CA LEU A 118 -10.28 -4.65 -26.86
C LEU A 118 -11.39 -5.70 -26.87
N LEU A 119 -12.34 -5.61 -25.94
CA LEU A 119 -13.53 -6.47 -25.92
C LEU A 119 -14.35 -6.27 -27.21
N GLY A 120 -14.55 -5.01 -27.64
CA GLY A 120 -15.19 -4.67 -28.90
C GLY A 120 -14.45 -5.22 -30.12
N GLN A 121 -13.11 -5.20 -30.14
CA GLN A 121 -12.30 -5.78 -31.20
C GLN A 121 -12.37 -7.31 -31.23
N CYS A 122 -12.31 -7.99 -30.09
CA CYS A 122 -12.49 -9.44 -30.02
C CYS A 122 -13.89 -9.87 -30.47
N LEU A 123 -14.91 -9.05 -30.19
CA LEU A 123 -16.27 -9.26 -30.68
C LEU A 123 -16.41 -9.00 -32.18
N MET A 124 -15.71 -8.00 -32.74
CA MET A 124 -15.74 -7.71 -34.18
C MET A 124 -14.82 -8.63 -35.02
N LEU A 125 -13.76 -9.19 -34.44
CA LEU A 125 -12.70 -9.94 -35.15
C LEU A 125 -12.74 -11.45 -34.86
N GLN A 126 -13.90 -12.02 -34.54
CA GLN A 126 -14.07 -13.47 -34.31
C GLN A 126 -13.46 -14.35 -35.41
N ASN A 127 -13.32 -13.85 -36.65
CA ASN A 127 -12.69 -14.57 -37.77
C ASN A 127 -11.16 -14.40 -37.90
N LEU A 128 -10.57 -13.28 -37.46
CA LEU A 128 -9.11 -13.06 -37.49
C LEU A 128 -8.42 -13.57 -36.21
N ALA A 129 -9.15 -13.61 -35.10
CA ALA A 129 -8.69 -14.16 -33.83
C ALA A 129 -8.26 -15.62 -33.97
N ASN A 130 -8.93 -16.40 -34.81
CA ASN A 130 -8.61 -17.83 -35.01
C ASN A 130 -7.15 -18.07 -35.43
N SER A 131 -6.54 -17.21 -36.23
CA SER A 131 -5.16 -17.41 -36.71
C SER A 131 -4.10 -17.08 -35.66
N TRP A 132 -4.32 -16.04 -34.85
CA TRP A 132 -3.42 -15.68 -33.74
C TRP A 132 -3.66 -16.55 -32.50
N LEU A 133 -4.90 -16.98 -32.25
CA LEU A 133 -5.23 -17.94 -31.20
C LEU A 133 -4.64 -19.31 -31.50
N ASP A 134 -4.67 -19.77 -32.75
CA ASP A 134 -4.09 -21.08 -33.11
C ASP A 134 -2.56 -21.11 -32.92
N LEU A 135 -1.90 -19.95 -32.91
CA LEU A 135 -0.51 -19.81 -32.49
C LEU A 135 -0.37 -19.80 -30.96
N ALA A 136 -1.30 -19.16 -30.25
CA ALA A 136 -1.31 -19.08 -28.79
C ALA A 136 -1.74 -20.37 -28.08
N THR A 137 -2.61 -21.18 -28.69
CA THR A 137 -3.00 -22.52 -28.23
C THR A 137 -1.93 -23.57 -28.55
N LYS A 138 -1.03 -23.28 -29.51
CA LYS A 138 0.17 -24.07 -29.79
C LYS A 138 1.36 -23.71 -28.89
N LEU A 139 1.31 -22.57 -28.20
CA LEU A 139 2.26 -22.30 -27.12
C LEU A 139 1.99 -23.29 -25.98
N PRO A 140 3.02 -23.96 -25.45
CA PRO A 140 2.86 -24.79 -24.26
C PRO A 140 2.20 -23.96 -23.16
N SER A 141 1.15 -24.49 -22.52
CA SER A 141 0.45 -23.84 -21.40
C SER A 141 1.40 -23.37 -20.29
N GLU A 142 2.55 -24.04 -20.19
CA GLU A 142 3.70 -23.75 -19.35
C GLU A 142 4.32 -22.37 -19.62
N PHE A 143 4.34 -21.92 -20.88
CA PHE A 143 4.91 -20.64 -21.28
C PHE A 143 4.00 -19.45 -20.93
N LEU A 144 2.68 -19.63 -21.01
CA LEU A 144 1.70 -18.65 -20.56
C LEU A 144 1.70 -18.46 -19.03
N LEU A 145 2.10 -19.50 -18.28
CA LEU A 145 2.30 -19.43 -16.82
C LEU A 145 3.57 -18.68 -16.42
N MET A 146 4.62 -18.71 -17.25
CA MET A 146 5.92 -18.10 -16.92
C MET A 146 5.88 -16.58 -16.88
N LEU A 147 5.02 -15.92 -17.66
CA LEU A 147 4.90 -14.45 -17.66
C LEU A 147 4.35 -13.88 -16.33
N PRO A 148 3.19 -14.35 -15.81
CA PRO A 148 2.66 -13.90 -14.53
C PRO A 148 3.44 -14.45 -13.34
N ALA A 149 3.97 -15.68 -13.40
CA ALA A 149 4.88 -16.21 -12.38
C ALA A 149 6.19 -15.40 -12.32
N GLY A 150 6.73 -15.01 -13.48
CA GLY A 150 7.89 -14.15 -13.60
C GLY A 150 7.63 -12.76 -13.00
N ARG A 151 6.45 -12.17 -13.22
CA ARG A 151 6.07 -10.89 -12.59
C ARG A 151 5.84 -11.01 -11.08
N PHE A 152 5.28 -12.13 -10.61
CA PHE A 152 5.14 -12.43 -9.18
C PHE A 152 6.50 -12.56 -8.49
N VAL A 153 7.41 -13.34 -9.07
CA VAL A 153 8.78 -13.50 -8.59
C VAL A 153 9.52 -12.17 -8.63
N PHE A 154 9.41 -11.41 -9.72
CA PHE A 154 10.01 -10.08 -9.84
C PHE A 154 9.48 -9.08 -8.80
N GLY A 155 8.18 -9.09 -8.51
CA GLY A 155 7.57 -8.27 -7.46
C GLY A 155 8.08 -8.60 -6.06
N LEU A 156 8.30 -9.89 -5.77
CA LEU A 156 8.93 -10.34 -4.51
C LEU A 156 10.38 -9.85 -4.40
N PHE A 157 11.15 -9.92 -5.49
CA PHE A 157 12.57 -9.52 -5.50
C PHE A 157 12.77 -8.00 -5.47
N ASN A 158 11.90 -7.21 -6.08
CA ASN A 158 11.99 -5.75 -6.07
C ASN A 158 11.47 -5.09 -4.80
N GLY A 159 10.95 -5.87 -3.84
CA GLY A 159 10.42 -5.33 -2.60
C GLY A 159 9.22 -4.40 -2.83
N GLU A 160 8.48 -4.59 -3.93
CA GLU A 160 7.20 -3.92 -4.12
C GLU A 160 6.31 -4.31 -2.93
N ARG A 161 6.03 -3.34 -2.06
CA ARG A 161 5.37 -3.58 -0.75
C ARG A 161 3.91 -4.06 -0.87
N SER A 162 3.42 -4.28 -2.10
CA SER A 162 2.09 -4.83 -2.42
C SER A 162 2.22 -6.16 -3.16
N TYR A 163 2.61 -7.22 -2.45
CA TYR A 163 2.64 -8.60 -2.95
C TYR A 163 1.25 -9.14 -3.34
N LEU A 164 0.18 -8.45 -2.92
CA LEU A 164 -1.21 -8.84 -3.15
C LEU A 164 -1.62 -8.68 -4.61
N ILE A 165 -1.13 -7.65 -5.31
CA ILE A 165 -1.43 -7.46 -6.73
C ILE A 165 -0.81 -8.62 -7.54
N PRO A 166 0.51 -8.89 -7.47
CA PRO A 166 1.08 -10.02 -8.20
C PRO A 166 0.46 -11.37 -7.82
N LEU A 167 -0.02 -11.55 -6.59
CA LEU A 167 -0.71 -12.77 -6.15
C LEU A 167 -2.07 -12.94 -6.85
N ILE A 168 -2.87 -11.87 -6.96
CA ILE A 168 -4.13 -11.90 -7.73
C ILE A 168 -3.82 -12.20 -9.19
N LEU A 169 -2.81 -11.54 -9.77
CA LEU A 169 -2.42 -11.73 -11.17
C LEU A 169 -1.93 -13.16 -11.46
N GLY A 170 -1.12 -13.73 -10.56
CA GLY A 170 -0.70 -15.13 -10.65
C GLY A 170 -1.87 -16.11 -10.53
N SER A 171 -2.83 -15.81 -9.67
CA SER A 171 -4.05 -16.64 -9.50
C SER A 171 -4.96 -16.57 -10.72
N MET A 172 -5.05 -15.41 -11.38
CA MET A 172 -5.79 -15.27 -12.64
C MET A 172 -5.16 -16.09 -13.77
N ALA A 173 -3.83 -16.19 -13.80
CA ALA A 173 -3.14 -17.05 -14.77
C ALA A 173 -3.46 -18.54 -14.56
N TRP A 174 -3.63 -18.95 -13.30
CA TRP A 174 -4.07 -20.30 -12.96
C TRP A 174 -5.47 -20.63 -13.47
N LEU A 175 -6.35 -19.65 -13.71
CA LEU A 175 -7.67 -19.91 -14.32
C LEU A 175 -7.57 -20.47 -15.74
N VAL A 176 -6.51 -20.11 -16.48
CA VAL A 176 -6.27 -20.64 -17.84
C VAL A 176 -5.97 -22.13 -17.77
N VAL A 177 -5.19 -22.55 -16.78
CA VAL A 177 -4.80 -23.96 -16.56
C VAL A 177 -5.91 -24.76 -15.89
N ALA A 178 -6.67 -24.12 -14.99
CA ALA A 178 -7.78 -24.73 -14.28
C ALA A 178 -9.09 -24.75 -15.11
N TRP A 179 -9.11 -24.18 -16.31
CA TRP A 179 -10.27 -24.17 -17.21
C TRP A 179 -10.92 -25.56 -17.41
N PRO A 180 -10.19 -26.64 -17.72
CA PRO A 180 -10.79 -27.97 -17.87
C PRO A 180 -11.18 -28.63 -16.53
N MET A 181 -10.98 -27.97 -15.39
CA MET A 181 -11.28 -28.54 -14.08
C MET A 181 -12.80 -28.50 -13.82
N PRO A 182 -13.41 -29.63 -13.40
CA PRO A 182 -14.81 -29.64 -13.03
C PRO A 182 -15.07 -28.79 -11.79
N TRP A 183 -16.33 -28.40 -11.60
CA TRP A 183 -16.81 -27.82 -10.36
C TRP A 183 -16.46 -28.72 -9.16
N PRO A 184 -16.00 -28.18 -8.01
CA PRO A 184 -15.96 -26.77 -7.60
C PRO A 184 -14.64 -26.03 -7.86
N GLY A 185 -13.71 -26.59 -8.64
CA GLY A 185 -12.33 -26.09 -8.76
C GLY A 185 -12.18 -24.60 -9.12
N PRO A 186 -12.73 -24.14 -10.26
CA PRO A 186 -12.70 -22.73 -10.64
C PRO A 186 -13.33 -21.81 -9.59
N VAL A 187 -14.46 -22.23 -9.00
CA VAL A 187 -15.19 -21.45 -7.99
C VAL A 187 -14.33 -21.21 -6.75
N LEU A 188 -13.61 -22.23 -6.26
CA LEU A 188 -12.69 -22.09 -5.12
C LEU A 188 -11.53 -21.12 -5.43
N LEU A 189 -11.01 -21.10 -6.66
CA LEU A 189 -10.01 -20.12 -7.07
C LEU A 189 -10.57 -18.69 -7.03
N PHE A 190 -11.80 -18.48 -7.53
CA PHE A 190 -12.47 -17.19 -7.47
C PHE A 190 -12.76 -16.74 -6.03
N ILE A 191 -13.16 -17.65 -5.14
CA ILE A 191 -13.27 -17.35 -3.71
C ILE A 191 -11.92 -16.86 -3.17
N GLY A 192 -10.83 -17.58 -3.45
CA GLY A 192 -9.47 -17.18 -3.04
C GLY A 192 -9.09 -15.79 -3.54
N MET A 193 -9.26 -15.51 -4.83
CA MET A 193 -8.96 -14.20 -5.43
C MET A 193 -9.83 -13.08 -4.86
N SER A 194 -11.12 -13.35 -4.61
CA SER A 194 -12.04 -12.38 -4.02
C SER A 194 -11.62 -11.98 -2.60
N LEU A 195 -11.17 -12.94 -1.79
CA LEU A 195 -10.65 -12.70 -0.45
C LEU A 195 -9.32 -11.94 -0.47
N ILE A 196 -8.41 -12.30 -1.38
CA ILE A 196 -7.13 -11.59 -1.54
C ILE A 196 -7.39 -10.13 -1.95
N LEU A 197 -8.30 -9.89 -2.90
CA LEU A 197 -8.70 -8.55 -3.31
C LEU A 197 -9.29 -7.77 -2.14
N MET A 198 -10.20 -8.38 -1.37
CA MET A 198 -10.78 -7.77 -0.18
C MET A 198 -9.69 -7.35 0.83
N LEU A 199 -8.74 -8.24 1.13
CA LEU A 199 -7.61 -7.95 2.01
C LEU A 199 -6.75 -6.80 1.46
N ALA A 200 -6.51 -6.76 0.15
CA ALA A 200 -5.73 -5.70 -0.48
C ALA A 200 -6.42 -4.34 -0.39
N VAL A 201 -7.73 -4.30 -0.60
CA VAL A 201 -8.54 -3.08 -0.45
C VAL A 201 -8.53 -2.59 1.00
N PHE A 202 -8.66 -3.51 1.97
CA PHE A 202 -8.58 -3.17 3.39
C PHE A 202 -7.19 -2.68 3.79
N ASP A 203 -6.10 -3.31 3.33
CA ASP A 203 -4.73 -2.85 3.60
C ASP A 203 -4.50 -1.45 3.00
N GLY A 204 -4.95 -1.21 1.77
CA GLY A 204 -4.89 0.11 1.15
C GLY A 204 -5.67 1.17 1.94
N ALA A 205 -6.88 0.83 2.39
CA ALA A 205 -7.72 1.73 3.17
C ALA A 205 -7.11 2.01 4.56
N TYR A 206 -6.54 0.99 5.18
CA TYR A 206 -5.82 1.11 6.45
C TYR A 206 -4.61 2.03 6.30
N ARG A 207 -3.79 1.87 5.25
CA ARG A 207 -2.64 2.74 5.02
C ARG A 207 -3.06 4.20 4.82
N LEU A 208 -4.10 4.47 4.04
CA LEU A 208 -4.61 5.84 3.86
C LEU A 208 -5.08 6.46 5.18
N ALA A 209 -5.65 5.67 6.08
CA ALA A 209 -6.20 6.17 7.33
C ALA A 209 -5.17 6.29 8.47
N PHE A 210 -4.12 5.45 8.47
CA PHE A 210 -3.22 5.25 9.62
C PHE A 210 -1.74 5.52 9.31
N ARG A 211 -1.38 5.79 8.05
CA ARG A 211 -0.04 6.22 7.65
C ARG A 211 -0.12 7.56 6.94
N ASP A 212 0.89 8.38 7.16
CA ASP A 212 1.10 9.59 6.40
C ASP A 212 1.70 9.24 5.02
N GLY A 213 1.07 9.74 3.95
CA GLY A 213 1.43 9.40 2.58
C GLY A 213 2.78 9.93 2.13
N LEU A 214 3.26 11.03 2.71
CA LEU A 214 4.54 11.65 2.36
C LEU A 214 5.70 11.01 3.13
N THR A 215 5.62 11.01 4.46
CA THR A 215 6.73 10.62 5.34
C THR A 215 6.75 9.13 5.68
N GLY A 216 5.64 8.42 5.46
CA GLY A 216 5.45 7.02 5.85
C GLY A 216 5.34 6.79 7.37
N LEU A 217 5.42 7.85 8.19
CA LEU A 217 5.17 7.76 9.62
C LEU A 217 3.70 7.39 9.88
N PRO A 218 3.40 6.74 11.02
CA PRO A 218 2.03 6.65 11.51
C PRO A 218 1.35 8.03 11.57
N ALA A 219 0.11 8.11 11.10
CA ALA A 219 -0.68 9.34 11.14
C ALA A 219 -1.25 9.60 12.55
N ARG A 220 -1.77 10.81 12.78
CA ARG A 220 -2.48 11.21 14.01
C ARG A 220 -3.53 10.21 14.49
N ARG A 221 -4.30 9.59 13.57
CA ARG A 221 -5.31 8.59 13.94
C ARG A 221 -4.71 7.36 14.62
N THR A 222 -3.49 6.99 14.23
CA THR A 222 -2.73 5.89 14.84
C THR A 222 -2.24 6.26 16.23
N LEU A 223 -1.80 7.51 16.42
CA LEU A 223 -1.44 8.05 17.73
C LEU A 223 -2.61 7.93 18.72
N ASP A 224 -3.80 8.38 18.32
CA ASP A 224 -5.00 8.33 19.16
C ASP A 224 -5.31 6.88 19.61
N GLY A 225 -5.23 5.92 18.68
CA GLY A 225 -5.45 4.51 18.96
C GLY A 225 -4.36 3.88 19.87
N ASP A 226 -3.09 4.16 19.58
CA ASP A 226 -1.96 3.64 20.38
C ASP A 226 -1.99 4.16 21.81
N MET A 227 -2.43 5.41 22.01
CA MET A 227 -2.47 6.05 23.31
C MET A 227 -3.69 5.65 24.14
N ALA A 228 -4.81 5.27 23.52
CA ALA A 228 -6.03 4.85 24.21
C ALA A 228 -5.81 3.63 25.13
N TYR A 229 -4.96 2.69 24.71
CA TYR A 229 -4.68 1.45 25.45
C TYR A 229 -3.32 1.47 26.17
N SER A 230 -2.63 2.60 26.20
CA SER A 230 -1.32 2.68 26.83
C SER A 230 -1.43 2.92 28.34
N GLY A 231 -0.96 1.95 29.13
CA GLY A 231 -0.69 2.11 30.56
C GLY A 231 0.75 2.59 30.84
N GLY A 232 1.04 2.92 32.09
CA GLY A 232 2.39 3.26 32.54
C GLY A 232 2.79 4.73 32.37
N ARG A 233 4.09 5.00 32.49
CA ARG A 233 4.66 6.35 32.32
C ARG A 233 4.77 6.67 30.84
N ILE A 234 4.14 7.76 30.40
CA ILE A 234 4.15 8.17 29.00
C ILE A 234 4.59 9.63 28.92
N HIS A 235 5.51 9.91 28.01
CA HIS A 235 5.89 11.27 27.62
C HIS A 235 5.47 11.51 26.19
N VAL A 236 4.72 12.58 25.98
CA VAL A 236 4.30 13.06 24.66
C VAL A 236 5.13 14.29 24.34
N VAL A 237 5.67 14.32 23.13
CA VAL A 237 6.45 15.45 22.63
C VAL A 237 5.81 15.93 21.34
N MET A 238 5.31 17.16 21.35
CA MET A 238 4.87 17.87 20.14
C MET A 238 6.09 18.54 19.52
N ILE A 239 6.25 18.40 18.21
CA ILE A 239 7.41 18.88 17.47
C ILE A 239 6.91 19.63 16.25
N ASP A 240 7.53 20.75 15.93
CA ASP A 240 7.21 21.54 14.75
C ASP A 240 8.50 22.08 14.12
N VAL A 241 8.52 22.12 12.79
CA VAL A 241 9.68 22.58 12.01
C VAL A 241 9.66 24.10 11.94
N ASP A 242 10.70 24.71 12.52
CA ASP A 242 10.81 26.15 12.64
C ASP A 242 10.97 26.79 11.26
N HIS A 243 10.23 27.89 11.02
CA HIS A 243 10.27 28.67 9.78
C HIS A 243 9.97 27.87 8.50
N PHE A 244 9.19 26.78 8.60
CA PHE A 244 8.92 25.91 7.45
C PHE A 244 8.20 26.61 6.29
N LYS A 245 7.31 27.56 6.59
CA LYS A 245 6.68 28.40 5.56
C LYS A 245 7.72 29.22 4.77
N GLU A 246 8.64 29.89 5.46
CA GLU A 246 9.70 30.69 4.83
C GLU A 246 10.65 29.81 4.00
N PHE A 247 10.92 28.59 4.49
CA PHE A 247 11.67 27.59 3.73
C PHE A 247 10.94 27.21 2.43
N ASN A 248 9.63 26.94 2.48
CA ASN A 248 8.82 26.64 1.30
C ASN A 248 8.74 27.81 0.33
N ASP A 249 8.57 29.03 0.83
CA ASP A 249 8.49 30.23 0.00
C ASP A 249 9.81 30.46 -0.75
N ARG A 250 10.94 30.03 -0.18
CA ARG A 250 12.27 30.15 -0.80
C ARG A 250 12.63 29.00 -1.75
N PHE A 251 12.38 27.75 -1.35
CA PHE A 251 12.88 26.56 -2.06
C PHE A 251 11.79 25.74 -2.77
N GLY A 252 10.54 26.14 -2.65
CA GLY A 252 9.37 25.47 -3.21
C GLY A 252 8.88 24.30 -2.36
N HIS A 253 7.59 24.01 -2.48
CA HIS A 253 6.91 22.96 -1.70
C HIS A 253 7.51 21.56 -1.89
N ASN A 254 7.98 21.21 -3.09
CA ASN A 254 8.61 19.91 -3.33
C ASN A 254 9.87 19.72 -2.47
N THR A 255 10.72 20.76 -2.35
CA THR A 255 11.89 20.72 -1.47
C THR A 255 11.47 20.67 0.00
N GLY A 256 10.40 21.37 0.38
CA GLY A 256 9.84 21.27 1.72
C GLY A 256 9.38 19.85 2.07
N ASP A 257 8.71 19.19 1.13
CA ASP A 257 8.27 17.80 1.27
C ASP A 257 9.45 16.85 1.47
N ASP A 258 10.55 17.05 0.73
CA ASP A 258 11.81 16.31 0.93
C ASP A 258 12.37 16.54 2.34
N VAL A 259 12.36 17.79 2.82
CA VAL A 259 12.81 18.13 4.18
C VAL A 259 11.95 17.45 5.25
N LEU A 260 10.62 17.42 5.09
CA LEU A 260 9.75 16.70 6.02
C LEU A 260 10.03 15.20 6.05
N CYS A 261 10.35 14.60 4.91
CA CYS A 261 10.77 13.20 4.84
C CYS A 261 12.07 12.96 5.62
N VAL A 262 13.06 13.85 5.47
CA VAL A 262 14.34 13.75 6.18
C VAL A 262 14.18 13.94 7.70
N VAL A 263 13.35 14.90 8.12
CA VAL A 263 13.00 15.09 9.54
C VAL A 263 12.31 13.84 10.08
N ALA A 264 11.33 13.29 9.34
CA ALA A 264 10.62 12.08 9.72
C ALA A 264 11.54 10.86 9.89
N ASP A 265 12.52 10.69 8.99
CA ASP A 265 13.51 9.62 9.08
C ASP A 265 14.45 9.80 10.28
N THR A 266 14.74 11.04 10.66
CA THR A 266 15.52 11.35 11.87
C THR A 266 14.73 11.01 13.12
N LEU A 267 13.45 11.41 13.18
CA LEU A 267 12.53 11.06 14.27
C LEU A 267 12.34 9.56 14.42
N ARG A 268 12.26 8.82 13.31
CA ARG A 268 12.11 7.36 13.29
C ARG A 268 13.28 6.62 13.96
N LYS A 269 14.49 7.21 13.95
CA LYS A 269 15.70 6.61 14.54
C LYS A 269 15.83 6.83 16.05
N VAL A 270 14.95 7.64 16.64
CA VAL A 270 14.95 7.91 18.08
C VAL A 270 14.58 6.63 18.85
N LYS A 271 15.53 6.10 19.63
CA LYS A 271 15.33 4.90 20.42
C LYS A 271 14.36 5.16 21.58
N GLY A 272 13.50 4.19 21.89
CA GLY A 272 12.53 4.29 22.99
C GLY A 272 11.31 5.17 22.69
N ALA A 273 11.25 5.79 21.52
CA ALA A 273 10.11 6.57 21.06
C ALA A 273 9.44 5.92 19.85
N LYS A 274 8.14 6.16 19.71
CA LYS A 274 7.42 5.98 18.45
C LYS A 274 7.10 7.35 17.86
N ALA A 275 7.46 7.56 16.59
CA ALA A 275 7.23 8.79 15.86
C ALA A 275 5.92 8.74 15.07
N TYR A 276 5.23 9.89 14.99
CA TYR A 276 3.99 10.09 14.27
C TYR A 276 4.05 11.43 13.53
N ARG A 277 3.37 11.55 12.39
CA ARG A 277 3.07 12.86 11.80
C ARG A 277 1.69 13.31 12.27
N TYR A 278 1.64 14.47 12.91
CA TYR A 278 0.42 15.00 13.50
C TYR A 278 -0.41 15.77 12.46
N GLY A 279 0.26 16.55 11.60
CA GLY A 279 -0.32 17.24 10.44
C GLY A 279 0.60 18.32 9.91
N GLY A 280 0.61 18.58 8.60
CA GLY A 280 1.48 19.63 8.01
C GLY A 280 2.96 19.40 8.36
N GLU A 281 3.58 20.38 9.02
CA GLU A 281 4.95 20.37 9.54
C GLU A 281 5.08 19.85 10.99
N GLU A 282 3.97 19.42 11.59
CA GLU A 282 3.91 18.97 12.98
C GLU A 282 4.10 17.45 13.11
N PHE A 283 4.93 17.06 14.07
CA PHE A 283 5.23 15.68 14.43
C PHE A 283 4.97 15.43 15.92
N THR A 284 4.87 14.15 16.28
CA THR A 284 4.76 13.73 17.68
C THR A 284 5.71 12.58 17.95
N LEU A 285 6.44 12.64 19.07
CA LEU A 285 7.10 11.48 19.66
C LEU A 285 6.36 11.03 20.91
N VAL A 286 6.21 9.71 21.06
CA VAL A 286 5.69 9.09 22.28
C VAL A 286 6.73 8.16 22.86
N PHE A 287 7.21 8.49 24.05
CA PHE A 287 8.08 7.62 24.85
C PHE A 287 7.24 6.87 25.87
N LYS A 288 7.46 5.55 25.98
CA LYS A 288 6.79 4.69 26.96
C LYS A 288 7.80 4.15 27.94
N ASN A 289 7.47 4.24 29.23
CA ASN A 289 8.22 3.67 30.34
C ASN A 289 9.69 4.13 30.42
N LEU A 290 9.98 5.35 29.96
CA LEU A 290 11.29 5.98 30.10
C LEU A 290 11.27 7.06 31.19
N PRO A 291 12.36 7.21 31.98
CA PRO A 291 12.50 8.32 32.91
C PRO A 291 12.51 9.67 32.20
N ARG A 292 11.97 10.69 32.86
CA ARG A 292 11.89 12.06 32.32
C ARG A 292 13.25 12.57 31.86
N ASP A 293 14.29 12.41 32.66
CA ASP A 293 15.61 12.97 32.34
C ASP A 293 16.24 12.32 31.10
N GLU A 294 16.01 11.01 30.91
CA GLU A 294 16.46 10.29 29.72
C GLU A 294 15.72 10.75 28.46
N VAL A 295 14.42 11.04 28.58
CA VAL A 295 13.63 11.65 27.50
C VAL A 295 14.22 13.02 27.14
N LEU A 296 14.43 13.90 28.12
CA LEU A 296 14.96 15.26 27.87
C LEU A 296 16.36 15.23 27.24
N LEU A 297 17.25 14.35 27.70
CA LEU A 297 18.57 14.14 27.10
C LEU A 297 18.46 13.65 25.65
N THR A 298 17.53 12.76 25.37
CA THR A 298 17.28 12.26 24.00
C THR A 298 16.75 13.36 23.09
N LEU A 299 15.89 14.24 23.60
CA LEU A 299 15.34 15.37 22.84
C LEU A 299 16.38 16.43 22.53
N ASP A 300 17.29 16.75 23.46
CA ASP A 300 18.39 17.69 23.17
C ASP A 300 19.33 17.14 22.09
N LYS A 301 19.64 15.84 22.13
CA LYS A 301 20.43 15.17 21.08
C LYS A 301 19.72 15.19 19.73
N LEU A 302 18.42 14.89 19.71
CA LEU A 302 17.59 14.94 18.50
C LEU A 302 17.57 16.34 17.89
N ARG A 303 17.30 17.36 18.71
CA ARG A 303 17.27 18.76 18.29
C ARG A 303 18.59 19.18 17.63
N LYS A 304 19.71 18.95 18.31
CA LYS A 304 21.06 19.22 17.78
C LYS A 304 21.33 18.45 16.49
N SER A 305 20.87 17.20 16.38
CA SER A 305 21.04 16.40 15.17
C SER A 305 20.28 16.98 13.96
N ILE A 306 19.11 17.58 14.17
CA ILE A 306 18.34 18.22 13.10
C ILE A 306 18.97 19.57 12.75
N GLU A 307 19.33 20.38 13.74
CA GLU A 307 20.01 21.67 13.57
C GLU A 307 21.33 21.55 12.78
N GLN A 308 22.12 20.51 13.07
CA GLN A 308 23.40 20.26 12.42
C GLN A 308 23.28 19.52 11.08
N MET A 309 22.07 19.21 10.63
CA MET A 309 21.85 18.44 9.43
C MET A 309 22.22 19.27 8.19
N PRO A 310 23.16 18.80 7.34
CA PRO A 310 23.49 19.51 6.12
C PRO A 310 22.37 19.33 5.09
N LEU A 311 21.61 20.39 4.83
CA LEU A 311 20.66 20.44 3.72
C LEU A 311 21.29 21.20 2.56
N LEU A 312 21.50 20.49 1.46
CA LEU A 312 22.02 21.06 0.22
C LEU A 312 20.87 21.11 -0.78
N VAL A 313 20.58 22.28 -1.32
CA VAL A 313 19.47 22.49 -2.27
C VAL A 313 20.06 22.99 -3.57
N ALA A 314 19.67 22.38 -4.69
CA ALA A 314 19.98 22.90 -6.03
C ALA A 314 18.78 22.76 -6.94
N ASN A 315 18.48 23.82 -7.69
CA ASN A 315 17.35 23.86 -8.64
C ASN A 315 16.01 23.44 -8.00
N GLY A 316 15.76 23.84 -6.75
CA GLY A 316 14.52 23.51 -6.03
C GLY A 316 14.37 22.01 -5.72
N ARG A 317 15.47 21.30 -5.46
CA ARG A 317 15.47 19.92 -4.97
C ARG A 317 16.52 19.74 -3.88
N LEU A 318 16.18 18.92 -2.89
CA LEU A 318 17.14 18.49 -1.89
C LEU A 318 18.14 17.51 -2.52
N LEU A 319 19.43 17.75 -2.34
CA LEU A 319 20.50 16.91 -2.89
C LEU A 319 20.97 15.89 -1.87
N GLU A 320 21.02 14.63 -2.30
CA GLU A 320 21.78 13.62 -1.58
C GLU A 320 23.29 13.84 -1.78
N ARG A 321 24.08 13.46 -0.77
CA ARG A 321 25.54 13.58 -0.81
C ARG A 321 26.18 12.89 -2.03
N ARG A 322 25.59 11.79 -2.51
CA ARG A 322 26.04 11.09 -3.74
C ARG A 322 25.77 11.90 -5.00
N GLN A 323 24.61 12.57 -5.09
CA GLN A 323 24.26 13.39 -6.25
C GLN A 323 25.22 14.58 -6.38
N LEU A 324 25.60 15.20 -5.26
CA LEU A 324 26.61 16.26 -5.23
C LEU A 324 27.96 15.84 -5.85
N LEU A 325 28.38 14.59 -5.63
CA LEU A 325 29.64 14.05 -6.18
C LEU A 325 29.57 13.86 -7.71
N LEU A 326 28.38 13.63 -8.25
CA LEU A 326 28.13 13.39 -9.68
C LEU A 326 27.87 14.68 -10.47
N MET A 327 27.66 15.81 -9.80
CA MET A 327 27.41 17.09 -10.46
C MET A 327 28.67 17.66 -11.15
N ARG A 328 28.47 18.27 -12.32
CA ARG A 328 29.52 19.04 -13.00
C ARG A 328 29.87 20.28 -12.17
N ASN A 329 31.12 20.74 -12.25
CA ASN A 329 31.58 21.87 -11.44
C ASN A 329 30.75 23.15 -11.64
N LYS A 330 30.26 23.41 -12.85
CA LYS A 330 29.40 24.57 -13.14
C LYS A 330 28.04 24.51 -12.41
N ASP A 331 27.49 23.31 -12.23
CA ASP A 331 26.21 23.12 -11.54
C ASP A 331 26.36 23.11 -10.01
N LYS A 332 27.59 22.98 -9.49
CA LYS A 332 27.87 23.08 -8.05
C LYS A 332 27.77 24.51 -7.53
N GLU A 333 27.90 25.52 -8.40
CA GLU A 333 27.77 26.93 -8.02
C GLU A 333 26.34 27.32 -7.64
N SER A 334 25.32 26.59 -8.13
CA SER A 334 23.91 26.82 -7.75
C SER A 334 23.47 26.06 -6.50
N VAL A 335 24.39 25.33 -5.84
CA VAL A 335 24.10 24.60 -4.61
C VAL A 335 24.06 25.57 -3.45
N GLU A 336 22.89 25.71 -2.85
CA GLU A 336 22.67 26.50 -1.66
C GLU A 336 22.69 25.62 -0.40
N ARG A 337 23.24 26.14 0.70
CA ARG A 337 23.15 25.51 2.02
C ARG A 337 21.94 26.04 2.76
N ALA A 338 21.02 25.15 3.09
CA ALA A 338 19.91 25.47 3.95
C ALA A 338 20.10 24.85 5.34
N GLN A 339 19.43 25.44 6.32
CA GLN A 339 19.35 24.91 7.68
C GLN A 339 17.90 24.97 8.13
N ILE A 340 17.51 23.97 8.90
CA ILE A 340 16.22 23.94 9.59
C ILE A 340 16.47 23.63 11.06
N THR A 341 15.55 24.09 11.90
CA THR A 341 15.54 23.75 13.32
C THR A 341 14.15 23.26 13.70
N VAL A 342 14.02 22.71 14.90
CA VAL A 342 12.74 22.24 15.43
C VAL A 342 12.54 22.76 16.83
N SER A 343 11.31 23.16 17.11
CA SER A 343 10.84 23.46 18.47
C SER A 343 10.10 22.25 19.03
N LEU A 344 10.27 21.97 20.32
CA LEU A 344 9.69 20.81 20.98
C LEU A 344 8.93 21.21 22.25
N GLY A 345 7.73 20.69 22.44
CA GLY A 345 6.96 20.80 23.66
C GLY A 345 6.74 19.45 24.30
N VAL A 346 7.12 19.28 25.57
CA VAL A 346 7.16 17.99 26.26
C VAL A 346 6.15 17.97 27.40
N ALA A 347 5.30 16.94 27.45
CA ALA A 347 4.42 16.71 28.58
C ALA A 347 4.45 15.24 29.03
N GLN A 348 4.56 15.02 30.34
CA GLN A 348 4.39 13.71 30.94
C GLN A 348 2.92 13.49 31.31
N ARG A 349 2.39 12.30 31.06
CA ARG A 349 1.07 11.88 31.57
C ARG A 349 1.08 11.70 33.08
N HIS A 350 0.15 12.34 33.78
CA HIS A 350 -0.03 12.27 35.23
C HIS A 350 -1.05 11.18 35.57
N GLY A 351 -0.55 9.96 35.83
CA GLY A 351 -1.38 8.83 36.23
C GLY A 351 -2.21 8.23 35.09
N GLN A 352 -2.89 7.11 35.38
CA GLN A 352 -3.59 6.36 34.34
C GLN A 352 -4.90 7.00 33.88
N HIS A 353 -5.51 7.87 34.69
CA HIS A 353 -6.81 8.48 34.41
C HIS A 353 -6.74 9.77 33.59
N GLU A 354 -5.54 10.36 33.41
CA GLU A 354 -5.43 11.55 32.57
C GLU A 354 -5.67 11.20 31.09
N SER A 355 -6.60 11.92 30.47
CA SER A 355 -6.91 11.74 29.06
C SER A 355 -5.72 12.10 28.16
N VAL A 356 -5.52 11.32 27.10
CA VAL A 356 -4.49 11.53 26.09
C VAL A 356 -4.54 12.96 25.51
N LYS A 357 -5.76 13.46 25.25
CA LYS A 357 -5.98 14.82 24.74
C LYS A 357 -5.45 15.90 25.69
N SER A 358 -5.56 15.69 27.01
CA SER A 358 -5.01 16.61 28.01
C SER A 358 -3.49 16.69 27.92
N VAL A 359 -2.83 15.53 27.83
CA VAL A 359 -1.36 15.45 27.73
C VAL A 359 -0.86 16.12 26.45
N ILE A 360 -1.49 15.83 25.30
CA ILE A 360 -1.18 16.47 24.02
C ILE A 360 -1.37 17.99 24.12
N LYS A 361 -2.45 18.46 24.74
CA LYS A 361 -2.70 19.90 24.91
C LYS A 361 -1.64 20.59 25.77
N ARG A 362 -1.07 19.91 26.77
CA ARG A 362 0.05 20.46 27.57
C ARG A 362 1.35 20.48 26.76
N ALA A 363 1.64 19.42 26.02
CA ALA A 363 2.79 19.38 25.13
C ALA A 363 2.70 20.48 24.06
N ASP A 364 1.52 20.71 23.49
CA ASP A 364 1.25 21.77 22.51
C ASP A 364 1.45 23.17 23.10
N LYS A 365 0.94 23.42 24.32
CA LYS A 365 1.22 24.69 25.03
C LYS A 365 2.71 24.90 25.29
N ALA A 366 3.44 23.84 25.62
CA ALA A 366 4.89 23.92 25.81
C ALA A 366 5.61 24.21 24.48
N LEU A 367 5.16 23.59 23.38
CA LEU A 367 5.68 23.86 22.03
C LEU A 367 5.45 25.32 21.64
N TYR A 368 4.27 25.87 21.93
CA TYR A 368 3.98 27.28 21.70
C TYR A 368 4.95 28.21 22.46
N ARG A 369 5.25 27.90 23.73
CA ARG A 369 6.27 28.63 24.50
C ARG A 369 7.66 28.51 23.88
N ALA A 370 8.07 27.31 23.48
CA ALA A 370 9.35 27.10 22.79
C ALA A 370 9.48 27.99 21.53
N LYS A 371 8.38 28.15 20.77
CA LYS A 371 8.33 29.04 19.61
C LYS A 371 8.43 30.52 19.97
N GLN A 372 7.84 30.95 21.10
CA GLN A 372 7.92 32.33 21.59
C GLN A 372 9.29 32.67 22.18
N ASP A 373 9.94 31.71 22.84
CA ASP A 373 11.21 31.88 23.55
C ASP A 373 12.44 31.79 22.62
N GLY A 374 12.25 31.94 21.31
CA GLY A 374 13.33 31.97 20.32
C GLY A 374 13.52 30.71 19.49
N ARG A 375 12.59 29.74 19.55
CA ARG A 375 12.60 28.48 18.77
C ARG A 375 13.82 27.60 19.07
N ASN A 376 14.01 26.52 18.28
CA ASN A 376 15.16 25.62 18.38
C ASN A 376 15.49 25.19 19.82
N GLN A 377 14.46 24.78 20.56
CA GLN A 377 14.58 24.38 21.96
C GLN A 377 13.46 23.43 22.34
N TRP A 378 13.63 22.75 23.47
CA TRP A 378 12.56 22.00 24.11
C TRP A 378 12.06 22.74 25.34
N VAL A 379 10.75 22.75 25.56
CA VAL A 379 10.11 23.29 26.77
C VAL A 379 9.26 22.20 27.40
N LEU A 380 9.27 22.13 28.73
CA LEU A 380 8.42 21.24 29.50
C LEU A 380 7.11 21.94 29.89
N GLY A 381 5.98 21.25 29.75
CA GLY A 381 4.64 21.74 30.10
C GLY A 381 3.92 21.01 31.21
#